data_AF-A0A060C8P2-F1
#
_entry.id   AF-A0A060C8P2-F1
#
_cell.length_a   1.000
_cell.length_b   1.000
_cell.length_c   1.000
_cell.angle_alpha   90.00
_cell.angle_beta   90.00
_cell.angle_gamma   90.00
#
_symmetry.space_group_name_H-M   'P 1'
#
loop_
_entity.id
_entity.type
_entity.pdbx_description
1 polymer ?
#
loop_
_entity_poly.entity_id
_entity_poly.type
_entity_poly.pdbx_seq_one_letter_code
_entity_poly.pdbx_strand_id
1 'polypeptide(L)' 'MWYRVVYSGGEDLDILPSRASKGHALAFLLDQLEARSGHRPAALASGDSGNDVELFRVPGVFGCAVANAHPE' A
#
# COMPACT_ATOMS: atom_id res chain seq x y z
N MET A 1 -14.35 7.84 10.19
CA MET A 1 -13.84 6.91 11.23
C MET A 1 -12.37 7.25 11.46
N TRP A 2 -11.95 7.46 12.71
CA TRP A 2 -10.65 8.05 13.05
C TRP A 2 -9.49 7.04 13.03
N TYR A 3 -9.82 5.76 12.98
CA TYR A 3 -8.91 4.63 12.99
C TYR A 3 -9.31 3.63 11.90
N ARG A 4 -8.35 2.84 11.45
CA ARG A 4 -8.52 1.67 10.59
C ARG A 4 -8.38 0.43 11.46
N VAL A 5 -9.17 -0.59 11.14
CA VAL A 5 -9.07 -1.93 11.73
C VAL A 5 -8.63 -2.89 10.63
N VAL A 6 -7.58 -3.67 10.87
CA VAL A 6 -7.06 -4.68 9.92
C VAL A 6 -6.97 -6.02 10.62
N TYR A 7 -7.51 -7.07 10.02
CA TYR A 7 -7.23 -8.44 10.44
C TYR A 7 -5.94 -8.90 9.77
N SER A 8 -5.00 -9.42 10.55
CA SER A 8 -3.69 -9.87 10.08
C SER A 8 -3.34 -11.23 10.72
N GLY A 9 -2.41 -11.98 10.12
CA GLY A 9 -1.92 -13.26 10.67
C GLY A 9 -2.94 -14.39 10.82
N GLY A 10 -4.22 -14.18 10.48
CA GLY A 10 -5.32 -15.12 10.74
C GLY A 10 -5.86 -15.08 12.18
N GLU A 11 -5.20 -14.38 13.10
CA GLU A 11 -5.55 -14.29 14.52
C GLU A 11 -5.39 -12.90 15.13
N ASP A 12 -4.70 -11.97 14.44
CA ASP A 12 -4.37 -10.64 14.95
C ASP A 12 -5.35 -9.57 14.46
N LEU A 13 -5.49 -8.50 15.27
CA LEU A 13 -6.30 -7.32 14.98
C LEU A 13 -5.50 -6.04 15.20
N ASP A 14 -5.15 -5.37 14.11
CA ASP A 14 -4.42 -4.10 14.14
C ASP A 14 -5.38 -2.91 14.18
N ILE A 15 -5.19 -2.02 15.15
CA ILE A 15 -5.87 -0.72 15.23
C ILE A 15 -4.87 0.36 14.88
N LEU A 16 -5.06 0.96 13.71
CA LEU A 16 -4.11 1.91 13.14
C LEU A 16 -4.75 3.29 12.97
N PRO A 17 -3.97 4.38 12.97
CA PRO A 17 -4.45 5.66 12.48
C PRO A 17 -5.04 5.51 11.08
N SER A 18 -6.11 6.25 10.77
CA SER A 18 -6.83 6.13 9.49
C SER A 18 -5.96 6.25 8.21
N ARG A 19 -4.82 6.95 8.29
CA ARG A 19 -3.87 7.16 7.18
C ARG A 19 -2.65 6.23 7.22
N ALA A 20 -2.53 5.38 8.23
CA ALA A 20 -1.40 4.46 8.35
C ALA A 20 -1.64 3.23 7.48
N SER A 21 -1.09 3.25 6.26
CA SER A 21 -1.13 2.10 5.35
C SER A 21 0.03 2.09 4.35
N LYS A 22 0.30 0.92 3.77
CA LYS A 22 1.32 0.74 2.73
C LYS A 22 1.07 1.65 1.52
N GLY A 23 -0.18 1.75 1.06
CA GLY A 23 -0.56 2.62 -0.06
C GLY A 23 -0.34 4.11 0.21
N HIS A 24 -0.73 4.61 1.41
CA HIS A 24 -0.49 6.00 1.78
C HIS A 24 1.02 6.31 1.90
N ALA A 25 1.80 5.37 2.46
CA ALA A 25 3.24 5.51 2.55
C ALA A 25 3.91 5.56 1.17
N LEU A 26 3.51 4.69 0.25
CA LEU A 26 4.00 4.69 -1.12
C LEU A 26 3.63 5.98 -1.87
N ALA A 27 2.38 6.44 -1.77
CA ALA A 27 1.94 7.69 -2.37
C ALA A 27 2.79 8.88 -1.87
N PHE A 28 2.96 8.99 -0.55
CA PHE A 28 3.82 10.01 0.05
C PHE A 28 5.26 9.95 -0.49
N LEU A 29 5.85 8.75 -0.59
CA LEU A 29 7.21 8.60 -1.11
C LEU A 29 7.32 9.04 -2.58
N LEU A 30 6.36 8.66 -3.42
CA LEU A 30 6.36 9.04 -4.84
C LEU A 30 6.23 10.56 -5.01
N ASP A 31 5.36 11.20 -4.23
CA ASP A 31 5.19 12.65 -4.24
C ASP A 31 6.47 13.37 -3.82
N GLN A 32 7.16 12.85 -2.80
CA GLN A 32 8.44 13.40 -2.33
C GLN A 32 9.57 13.23 -3.35
N LEU A 33 9.58 12.13 -4.09
CA LEU A 33 10.55 11.90 -5.15
C LEU A 33 10.28 12.83 -6.35
N GLU A 34 9.02 12.94 -6.77
CA GLU A 34 8.60 13.85 -7.83
C GLU A 34 8.94 15.31 -7.51
N ALA A 35 8.68 15.75 -6.28
CA ALA A 35 9.01 17.11 -5.85
C ALA A 35 10.52 17.42 -5.93
N ARG A 36 11.38 16.40 -5.84
CA ARG A 36 12.85 16.55 -5.90
C ARG A 36 13.41 16.45 -7.32
N SER A 37 12.86 15.55 -8.14
CA SER A 37 13.35 15.26 -9.49
C SER A 37 12.58 16.00 -10.60
N GLY A 38 11.44 16.61 -10.27
CA GLY A 38 10.47 17.16 -11.22
C GLY A 38 9.70 16.10 -12.01
N HIS A 39 9.90 14.81 -11.73
CA HIS A 39 9.29 13.70 -12.46
C HIS A 39 8.92 12.57 -11.51
N ARG A 40 7.67 12.10 -11.59
CA ARG A 40 7.23 10.95 -10.80
C ARG A 40 7.90 9.66 -11.31
N PRO A 41 8.63 8.92 -10.47
CA PRO A 41 9.29 7.69 -10.90
C PRO A 41 8.25 6.59 -11.19
N ALA A 42 8.58 5.72 -12.14
CA ALA A 42 7.81 4.49 -12.32
C ALA A 42 7.98 3.60 -11.08
N ALA A 43 6.87 2.98 -10.66
CA ALA A 43 6.86 2.11 -9.49
C ALA A 43 6.11 0.81 -9.79
N LEU A 44 6.69 -0.29 -9.30
CA LEU A 44 6.06 -1.60 -9.26
C LEU A 44 5.91 -2.00 -7.79
N ALA A 45 4.72 -2.46 -7.42
CA ALA A 45 4.44 -2.99 -6.10
C ALA A 45 4.11 -4.47 -6.22
N SER A 46 4.82 -5.31 -5.48
CA SER A 46 4.52 -6.73 -5.34
C SER A 46 3.87 -6.96 -3.97
N GLY A 47 2.73 -7.66 -3.95
CA GLY A 47 1.99 -7.91 -2.73
C GLY A 47 1.30 -9.27 -2.74
N ASP A 48 0.95 -9.75 -1.55
CA ASP A 48 0.40 -11.08 -1.34
C ASP A 48 -0.84 -11.10 -0.44
N SER A 49 -1.06 -10.08 0.38
CA SER A 49 -2.08 -10.11 1.43
C SER A 49 -2.91 -8.83 1.47
N GLY A 50 -4.01 -8.84 2.23
CA GLY A 50 -4.98 -7.74 2.26
C GLY A 50 -4.39 -6.36 2.59
N ASN A 51 -3.28 -6.29 3.32
CA ASN A 51 -2.63 -5.00 3.63
C ASN A 51 -1.85 -4.40 2.44
N ASP A 52 -1.62 -5.17 1.36
CA ASP A 52 -0.98 -4.74 0.11
C ASP A 52 -1.99 -4.19 -0.91
N VAL A 53 -3.28 -4.47 -0.76
CA VAL A 53 -4.33 -4.06 -1.71
C VAL A 53 -4.27 -2.56 -2.04
N GLU A 54 -3.91 -1.73 -1.05
CA GLU A 54 -3.80 -0.28 -1.28
C GLU A 54 -2.57 0.14 -2.09
N LEU A 55 -1.50 -0.66 -2.14
CA LEU A 55 -0.37 -0.41 -3.02
C LEU A 55 -0.83 -0.44 -4.49
N PHE A 56 -1.67 -1.41 -4.85
CA PHE A 56 -2.20 -1.57 -6.20
C PHE A 56 -3.19 -0.47 -6.62
N ARG A 57 -3.70 0.29 -5.64
CA ARG A 57 -4.62 1.42 -5.88
C ARG A 57 -3.91 2.77 -5.98
N VAL A 58 -2.59 2.82 -5.70
CA VAL A 58 -1.82 4.06 -5.88
C VAL A 58 -1.75 4.37 -7.38
N PRO A 59 -2.16 5.58 -7.83
CA PRO A 59 -2.16 5.93 -9.25
C PRO A 59 -0.76 5.75 -9.86
N GLY A 60 -0.69 5.21 -11.07
CA GLY A 60 0.57 5.03 -11.81
C GLY A 60 1.50 3.94 -11.27
N VAL A 61 1.09 3.17 -10.26
CA VAL A 61 1.83 2.01 -9.77
C VAL A 61 1.38 0.76 -10.52
N PHE A 62 2.35 -0.03 -10.99
CA PHE A 62 2.10 -1.35 -11.55
C PHE A 62 2.01 -2.38 -10.41
N GLY A 63 0.84 -2.99 -10.25
CA GLY A 63 0.63 -4.03 -9.24
C GLY A 63 1.02 -5.42 -9.73
N CYS A 64 1.65 -6.21 -8.86
CA CYS A 64 1.96 -7.62 -9.06
C CYS A 64 1.47 -8.43 -7.85
N ALA A 65 0.42 -9.22 -8.03
CA ALA A 65 0.04 -10.24 -7.06
C ALA A 65 0.97 -11.44 -7.23
N VAL A 66 1.69 -11.80 -6.16
CA VAL A 66 2.66 -12.90 -6.22
C VAL A 66 1.97 -14.27 -6.15
N ALA A 67 2.69 -15.35 -6.46
CA ALA A 67 2.10 -16.69 -6.62
C ALA A 67 1.44 -17.25 -5.35
N ASN A 68 1.87 -16.80 -4.16
CA ASN A 68 1.29 -17.17 -2.87
C ASN A 68 0.26 -16.13 -2.36
N ALA A 69 -0.22 -15.24 -3.23
CA ALA A 69 -1.19 -14.24 -2.82
C ALA A 69 -2.50 -14.88 -2.33
N HIS A 70 -3.02 -14.32 -1.25
CA HIS A 70 -4.30 -14.71 -0.70
C HIS A 70 -5.46 -14.15 -1.56
N PRO A 71 -6.68 -14.71 -1.47
CA PRO A 71 -7.81 -14.29 -2.29
C PRO A 71 -8.38 -12.90 -1.96
N GLU A 72 -8.15 -12.38 -0.76
CA GLU A 72 -8.60 -11.04 -0.30
C GLU A 72 -8.04 -9.85 -1.11
#